data_AF-A0A847HIJ2-F1
#
_entry.id   AF-A0A847HIJ2-F1
#
_cell.length_a   1.000
_cell.length_b   1.000
_cell.length_c   1.000
_cell.angle_alpha   90.00
_cell.angle_beta   90.00
_cell.angle_gamma   90.00
#
_symmetry.space_group_name_H-M   'P 1'
#
loop_
_entity.id
_entity.type
_entity.pdbx_description
1 polymer ?
#
loop_
_entity_poly.entity_id
_entity_poly.type
_entity_poly.pdbx_seq_one_letter_code
_entity_poly.pdbx_strand_id
1 'polypeptide(L)'
;MQQFVSLYQADMEGGETRSDLVRVPEFVKSCPDGAFRSLYFSAEQGNALYGPMVIVFAVRKARDLLFEGCDYAGVEIQLEIGGRRLPQLPAASELQRLIAAEDCLILINGNQYKPATEVLGFQQVYDDTVKCIEALKRLGIPQETMAIYATPEEISLEIHAGVLGLEGGDDLDQNYYRLLGAVGDIRNTDGRATKTSLRTVVAQSCSKDYRVLLPGSNHPALHRPRVGVGASHFAYGIAAFSDFCSKKRTPQESIQETLNWVKFVQTPLPPVPGLADKIRQMPLPPWPGVARKGAKPSGSQMKAVGVKAASGRFQPLKSEIAESLVWLKEQPKVLPSISAGLNKSLGGGWTAGGLHVITGPRESGKGSLLMQQALHAQNSVSVLYVSYEHGLREFAARAAALTGVVNLSDMLTQLQSSASVEQARKVYGAAIEKFADGLSENLVFSGIDANRGEFAVADLQQLADMLPGDGDRLIVVESVSESSLNEDFAGNMRALRDLAGNGRTTVIVSVHSDIRCGKRPHFIEEEDLSLLARYQRFCDSLLVMLSEKVNLRRFVGLLKGQIDAQLVGSLEQRALQLAGGKRLKTDTYSLLRLLHSRNGRRDLLLYLYQPDFVRFFELASTVMSRS
;
A
#
# COMPACT_ATOMS: atom_id res chain seq x y z
N MET A 1 13.12 -8.78 -44.04
CA MET A 1 13.62 -8.51 -42.68
C MET A 1 13.08 -9.61 -41.79
N GLN A 2 13.91 -10.33 -41.05
CA GLN A 2 13.41 -11.36 -40.11
C GLN A 2 12.73 -10.66 -38.93
N GLN A 3 11.51 -11.10 -38.61
CA GLN A 3 10.69 -10.58 -37.53
C GLN A 3 10.52 -11.65 -36.47
N PHE A 4 10.73 -11.28 -35.22
CA PHE A 4 10.64 -12.19 -34.08
C PHE A 4 9.49 -11.78 -33.18
N VAL A 5 8.71 -12.78 -32.78
CA VAL A 5 7.61 -12.63 -31.82
C VAL A 5 7.99 -13.31 -30.51
N SER A 6 7.76 -12.62 -29.39
CA SER A 6 7.83 -13.26 -28.07
C SER A 6 6.57 -14.09 -27.84
N LEU A 7 6.76 -15.35 -27.46
CA LEU A 7 5.74 -16.33 -27.10
C LEU A 7 5.84 -16.62 -25.61
N TYR A 8 4.70 -16.80 -24.95
CA TYR A 8 4.58 -17.00 -23.51
C TYR A 8 3.73 -18.23 -23.24
N GLN A 9 4.23 -19.15 -22.41
CA GLN A 9 3.50 -20.35 -21.99
C GLN A 9 4.01 -20.76 -20.60
N ALA A 10 3.08 -21.17 -19.72
CA ALA A 10 3.36 -21.32 -18.29
C ALA A 10 4.36 -22.44 -17.95
N ASP A 11 4.43 -23.49 -18.78
CA ASP A 11 5.26 -24.67 -18.55
C ASP A 11 6.65 -24.56 -19.18
N MET A 12 6.96 -23.43 -19.83
CA MET A 12 8.28 -23.16 -20.40
C MET A 12 9.28 -22.69 -19.34
N GLU A 13 10.52 -23.18 -19.44
CA GLU A 13 11.63 -22.69 -18.64
C GLU A 13 11.86 -21.19 -18.90
N GLY A 14 11.69 -20.36 -17.87
CA GLY A 14 11.74 -18.90 -17.98
C GLY A 14 10.43 -18.22 -18.44
N GLY A 15 9.40 -18.97 -18.84
CA GLY A 15 8.05 -18.46 -19.13
C GLY A 15 7.89 -17.60 -20.40
N GLU A 16 8.96 -17.41 -21.17
CA GLU A 16 9.00 -16.65 -22.42
C GLU A 16 10.03 -17.25 -23.39
N THR A 17 9.71 -17.28 -24.68
CA THR A 17 10.67 -17.58 -25.74
C THR A 17 10.53 -16.61 -26.91
N ARG A 18 11.64 -16.31 -27.57
CA ARG A 18 11.67 -15.51 -28.79
C ARG A 18 11.72 -16.45 -29.99
N SER A 19 10.69 -16.40 -30.83
CA SER A 19 10.59 -17.25 -32.02
C SER A 19 10.59 -16.43 -33.30
N ASP A 20 11.25 -16.93 -34.34
CA ASP A 20 11.04 -16.42 -35.70
C ASP A 20 9.57 -16.65 -36.08
N LEU A 21 8.92 -15.62 -36.63
CA LEU A 21 7.51 -15.65 -37.01
C LEU A 21 7.16 -16.88 -37.87
N VAL A 22 8.04 -17.32 -38.77
CA VAL A 22 7.77 -18.49 -39.63
C VAL A 22 7.78 -19.83 -38.88
N ARG A 23 8.39 -19.88 -37.69
CA ARG A 23 8.51 -21.08 -36.86
C ARG A 23 7.44 -21.18 -35.77
N VAL A 24 6.61 -20.16 -35.61
CA VAL A 24 5.50 -20.17 -34.64
C VAL A 24 4.53 -21.36 -34.81
N PRO A 25 4.23 -21.88 -36.01
CA PRO A 25 3.42 -23.09 -36.16
C PRO A 25 4.06 -24.34 -35.52
N GLU A 26 5.39 -24.44 -35.50
CA GLU A 26 6.11 -25.52 -34.82
C GLU A 26 5.87 -25.46 -33.30
N PHE A 27 5.80 -24.25 -32.76
CA PHE A 27 5.54 -24.00 -31.36
C PHE A 27 4.13 -24.44 -30.94
N VAL A 28 3.10 -24.12 -31.76
CA VAL A 28 1.72 -24.56 -31.48
C VAL A 28 1.59 -26.08 -31.54
N LYS A 29 2.39 -26.74 -32.39
CA LYS A 29 2.44 -28.21 -32.44
C LYS A 29 3.00 -28.81 -31.15
N SER A 30 4.00 -28.20 -30.53
CA SER A 30 4.58 -28.68 -29.27
C SER A 30 3.78 -28.26 -28.04
N CYS A 31 3.14 -27.08 -28.08
CA CYS A 31 2.50 -26.44 -26.94
C CYS A 31 1.13 -25.85 -27.35
N PRO A 32 0.10 -26.68 -27.56
CA PRO A 32 -1.20 -26.20 -28.06
C PRO A 32 -2.01 -25.44 -27.01
N ASP A 33 -1.74 -25.61 -25.72
CA ASP A 33 -2.53 -25.04 -24.63
C ASP A 33 -1.89 -23.79 -24.02
N GLY A 34 -2.68 -22.72 -23.89
CA GLY A 34 -2.30 -21.53 -23.13
C GLY A 34 -1.09 -20.78 -23.68
N ALA A 35 -0.84 -20.86 -25.00
CA ALA A 35 0.24 -20.13 -25.65
C ALA A 35 -0.23 -18.72 -26.01
N PHE A 36 0.41 -17.71 -25.41
CA PHE A 36 0.19 -16.30 -25.72
C PHE A 36 1.34 -15.74 -26.55
N ARG A 37 1.09 -14.63 -27.23
CA ARG A 37 2.11 -13.87 -27.95
C ARG A 37 2.08 -12.39 -27.56
N SER A 38 3.23 -11.77 -27.71
CA SER A 38 3.37 -10.31 -27.74
C SER A 38 2.64 -9.71 -28.94
N LEU A 39 2.23 -8.44 -28.81
CA LEU A 39 1.59 -7.69 -29.89
C LEU A 39 2.60 -7.19 -30.92
N TYR A 40 3.76 -6.75 -30.44
CA TYR A 40 4.80 -6.15 -31.25
C TYR A 40 5.89 -7.16 -31.58
N PHE A 41 6.42 -7.08 -32.79
CA PHE A 41 7.54 -7.88 -33.23
C PHE A 41 8.83 -7.08 -33.15
N SER A 42 9.92 -7.78 -32.87
CA SER A 42 11.27 -7.23 -32.83
C SER A 42 12.04 -7.62 -34.09
N ALA A 43 12.86 -6.71 -34.60
CA ALA A 43 13.87 -7.02 -35.60
C ALA A 43 15.12 -7.66 -34.97
N GLU A 44 16.02 -8.23 -35.78
CA GLU A 44 17.32 -8.73 -35.29
C GLU A 44 18.15 -7.64 -34.58
N GLN A 45 18.07 -6.40 -35.06
CA GLN A 45 18.81 -5.24 -34.54
C GLN A 45 17.90 -3.99 -34.55
N GLY A 46 17.81 -3.28 -33.42
CA GLY A 46 17.07 -2.01 -33.29
C GLY A 46 15.88 -2.05 -32.33
N ASN A 47 15.40 -0.87 -31.94
CA ASN A 47 14.24 -0.68 -31.05
C ASN A 47 12.90 -0.52 -31.81
N ALA A 48 12.96 -0.56 -33.14
CA ALA A 48 11.80 -0.36 -34.00
C ALA A 48 10.74 -1.43 -33.76
N LEU A 49 9.48 -0.99 -33.69
CA LEU A 49 8.33 -1.84 -33.45
C LEU A 49 7.64 -2.18 -34.79
N TYR A 50 7.21 -3.43 -34.90
CA TYR A 50 6.46 -3.97 -36.04
C TYR A 50 5.25 -4.75 -35.56
N GLY A 51 4.34 -5.10 -36.47
CA GLY A 51 3.22 -5.98 -36.20
C GLY A 51 1.86 -5.29 -36.27
N PRO A 52 0.78 -6.08 -36.42
CA PRO A 52 -0.56 -5.57 -36.62
C PRO A 52 -1.04 -4.78 -35.40
N MET A 53 -1.92 -3.81 -35.62
CA MET A 53 -2.66 -3.20 -34.53
C MET A 53 -3.70 -4.19 -34.03
N VAL A 54 -3.65 -4.54 -32.75
CA VAL A 54 -4.61 -5.47 -32.14
C VAL A 54 -5.58 -4.67 -31.26
N ILE A 55 -6.87 -4.81 -31.52
CA ILE A 55 -7.95 -4.26 -30.69
C ILE A 55 -8.74 -5.43 -30.14
N VAL A 56 -8.75 -5.59 -28.82
CA VAL A 56 -9.49 -6.68 -28.15
C VAL A 56 -10.79 -6.15 -27.58
N PHE A 57 -11.86 -6.93 -27.71
CA PHE A 57 -13.15 -6.75 -27.06
C PHE A 57 -13.42 -8.00 -26.23
N ALA A 58 -13.80 -7.84 -24.97
CA ALA A 58 -13.98 -8.97 -24.07
C ALA A 58 -15.23 -8.82 -23.22
N VAL A 59 -15.83 -9.95 -22.86
CA VAL A 59 -16.88 -10.02 -21.84
C VAL A 59 -16.35 -9.38 -20.56
N ARG A 60 -17.13 -8.49 -19.95
CA ARG A 60 -16.71 -7.76 -18.74
C ARG A 60 -17.47 -8.23 -17.53
N LYS A 61 -16.74 -8.74 -16.55
CA LYS A 61 -17.23 -9.00 -15.21
C LYS A 61 -17.26 -7.71 -14.42
N ALA A 62 -18.07 -7.65 -13.36
CA ALA A 62 -18.21 -6.45 -12.54
C ALA A 62 -16.85 -5.95 -12.01
N ARG A 63 -15.96 -6.86 -11.60
CA ARG A 63 -14.60 -6.52 -11.17
C ARG A 63 -13.76 -5.90 -12.28
N ASP A 64 -13.97 -6.28 -13.54
CA ASP A 64 -13.11 -5.84 -14.64
C ASP A 64 -13.33 -4.36 -14.94
N LEU A 65 -14.54 -3.84 -14.72
CA LEU A 65 -14.85 -2.40 -14.87
C LEU A 65 -14.07 -1.55 -13.85
N LEU A 66 -13.76 -2.10 -12.68
CA LEU A 66 -13.03 -1.40 -11.62
C LEU A 66 -11.52 -1.30 -11.89
N PHE A 67 -10.95 -2.24 -12.66
CA PHE A 67 -9.49 -2.37 -12.82
C PHE A 67 -8.95 -1.91 -14.18
N GLU A 68 -9.80 -1.50 -15.11
CA GLU A 68 -9.37 -1.20 -16.48
C GLU A 68 -8.57 0.10 -16.63
N GLY A 69 -8.72 1.03 -15.69
CA GLY A 69 -8.03 2.34 -15.75
C GLY A 69 -8.67 3.31 -16.74
N CYS A 70 -9.96 3.15 -17.04
CA CYS A 70 -10.78 4.08 -17.80
C CYS A 70 -12.18 4.20 -17.16
N ASP A 71 -12.82 5.36 -17.34
CA ASP A 71 -14.20 5.58 -16.90
C ASP A 71 -15.19 5.11 -17.97
N TYR A 72 -16.42 4.85 -17.55
CA TYR A 72 -17.52 4.47 -18.42
C TYR A 72 -18.59 5.57 -18.39
N ALA A 73 -18.83 6.21 -19.54
CA ALA A 73 -19.80 7.30 -19.62
C ALA A 73 -21.20 6.81 -19.22
N GLY A 74 -21.81 7.49 -18.25
CA GLY A 74 -23.15 7.14 -17.74
C GLY A 74 -23.19 5.83 -16.94
N VAL A 75 -22.06 5.39 -16.39
CA VAL A 75 -21.99 4.24 -15.48
C VAL A 75 -21.42 4.69 -14.14
N GLU A 76 -22.23 4.57 -13.10
CA GLU A 76 -21.82 4.77 -11.71
C GLU A 76 -21.46 3.41 -11.10
N ILE A 77 -20.29 3.32 -10.45
CA ILE A 77 -19.81 2.11 -9.79
C ILE A 77 -19.58 2.39 -8.31
N GLN A 78 -20.17 1.57 -7.45
CA GLN A 78 -19.99 1.61 -5.99
C GLN A 78 -19.62 0.22 -5.46
N LEU A 79 -19.09 0.16 -4.25
CA LEU A 79 -18.72 -1.09 -3.57
C LEU A 79 -19.53 -1.23 -2.27
N GLU A 80 -20.04 -2.42 -1.99
CA GLU A 80 -20.77 -2.75 -0.76
C GLU A 80 -20.14 -3.98 -0.10
N ILE A 81 -19.85 -3.89 1.19
CA ILE A 81 -19.14 -4.93 1.97
C ILE A 81 -19.78 -5.00 3.35
N GLY A 82 -20.10 -6.19 3.83
CA GLY A 82 -20.81 -6.38 5.10
C GLY A 82 -22.15 -5.63 5.15
N GLY A 83 -22.80 -5.44 4.01
CA GLY A 83 -24.04 -4.65 3.89
C GLY A 83 -23.86 -3.13 3.99
N ARG A 84 -22.62 -2.61 4.00
CA ARG A 84 -22.33 -1.17 4.01
C ARG A 84 -21.76 -0.72 2.67
N ARG A 85 -22.37 0.33 2.09
CA ARG A 85 -21.88 0.97 0.87
C ARG A 85 -20.72 1.88 1.20
N LEU A 86 -19.63 1.75 0.46
CA LEU A 86 -18.50 2.65 0.54
C LEU A 86 -18.85 3.96 -0.18
N PRO A 87 -18.58 5.13 0.44
CA PRO A 87 -18.87 6.43 -0.17
C PRO A 87 -17.98 6.72 -1.39
N GLN A 88 -16.84 6.03 -1.50
CA GLN A 88 -15.91 6.13 -2.62
C GLN A 88 -15.16 4.81 -2.80
N LEU A 89 -14.64 4.57 -4.01
CA LEU A 89 -13.82 3.40 -4.27
C LEU A 89 -12.45 3.51 -3.55
N PRO A 90 -12.03 2.48 -2.80
CA PRO A 90 -10.76 2.48 -2.09
C PRO A 90 -9.56 2.34 -3.05
N ALA A 91 -8.35 2.50 -2.51
CA ALA A 91 -7.12 2.36 -3.28
C ALA A 91 -6.98 0.96 -3.90
N ALA A 92 -6.24 0.85 -5.02
CA ALA A 92 -6.11 -0.37 -5.81
C ALA A 92 -5.79 -1.65 -5.02
N SER A 93 -4.83 -1.56 -4.11
CA SER A 93 -4.38 -2.68 -3.26
C SER A 93 -5.44 -3.11 -2.26
N GLU A 94 -6.19 -2.15 -1.72
CA GLU A 94 -7.30 -2.40 -0.82
C GLU A 94 -8.51 -2.94 -1.59
N LEU A 95 -8.80 -2.37 -2.76
CA LEU A 95 -9.87 -2.82 -3.65
C LEU A 95 -9.69 -4.29 -4.07
N GLN A 96 -8.46 -4.74 -4.36
CA GLN A 96 -8.17 -6.15 -4.62
C GLN A 96 -8.49 -7.05 -3.43
N ARG A 97 -8.11 -6.64 -2.22
CA ARG A 97 -8.41 -7.38 -0.99
C ARG A 97 -9.92 -7.47 -0.75
N LEU A 98 -10.61 -6.35 -0.92
CA LEU A 98 -12.05 -6.25 -0.68
C LEU A 98 -12.86 -7.05 -1.69
N ILE A 99 -12.47 -7.03 -2.96
CA ILE A 99 -13.12 -7.83 -4.01
C ILE A 99 -12.95 -9.34 -3.80
N ALA A 100 -11.91 -9.76 -3.07
CA ALA A 100 -11.70 -11.16 -2.70
C ALA A 100 -12.55 -11.60 -1.50
N ALA A 101 -13.19 -10.67 -0.78
CA ALA A 101 -14.07 -11.00 0.34
C ALA A 101 -15.40 -11.60 -0.16
N GLU A 102 -15.89 -12.63 0.51
CA GLU A 102 -17.10 -13.37 0.09
C GLU A 102 -18.37 -12.52 0.12
N ASP A 103 -18.40 -11.50 0.96
CA ASP A 103 -19.51 -10.57 1.17
C ASP A 103 -19.42 -9.30 0.31
N CYS A 104 -18.46 -9.21 -0.60
CA CYS A 104 -18.29 -8.06 -1.47
C CYS A 104 -19.32 -8.06 -2.63
N LEU A 105 -20.04 -6.95 -2.77
CA LEU A 105 -20.92 -6.64 -3.89
C LEU A 105 -20.44 -5.39 -4.62
N ILE A 106 -20.54 -5.41 -5.95
CA ILE A 106 -20.25 -4.26 -6.81
C ILE A 106 -21.59 -3.75 -7.34
N LEU A 107 -21.91 -2.49 -7.05
CA LEU A 107 -23.11 -1.86 -7.56
C LEU A 107 -22.77 -1.11 -8.84
N ILE A 108 -23.50 -1.39 -9.91
CA ILE A 108 -23.33 -0.74 -11.21
C ILE A 108 -24.67 -0.15 -11.59
N ASN A 109 -24.75 1.19 -11.63
CA ASN A 109 -26.00 1.94 -11.77
C ASN A 109 -27.07 1.48 -10.76
N GLY A 110 -26.65 1.17 -9.53
CA GLY A 110 -27.52 0.70 -8.44
C GLY A 110 -27.84 -0.80 -8.45
N ASN A 111 -27.53 -1.55 -9.52
CA ASN A 111 -27.74 -2.99 -9.58
C ASN A 111 -26.56 -3.73 -8.92
N GLN A 112 -26.84 -4.72 -8.07
CA GLN A 112 -25.84 -5.48 -7.34
C GLN A 112 -25.31 -6.67 -8.15
N TYR A 113 -23.99 -6.79 -8.22
CA TYR A 113 -23.28 -7.88 -8.87
C TYR A 113 -22.24 -8.48 -7.93
N LYS A 114 -22.06 -9.81 -7.98
CA LYS A 114 -20.84 -10.41 -7.43
C LYS A 114 -19.65 -10.06 -8.32
N PRO A 115 -18.42 -10.00 -7.80
CA PRO A 115 -17.25 -9.62 -8.59
C PRO A 115 -17.04 -10.39 -9.90
N ALA A 116 -17.35 -11.69 -9.90
CA ALA A 116 -17.20 -12.57 -11.05
C ALA A 116 -18.40 -12.56 -12.01
N THR A 117 -19.50 -11.87 -11.66
CA THR A 117 -20.71 -11.82 -12.49
C THR A 117 -20.45 -10.97 -13.73
N GLU A 118 -20.90 -11.48 -14.88
CA GLU A 118 -20.87 -10.76 -16.15
C GLU A 118 -21.85 -9.58 -16.14
N VAL A 119 -21.37 -8.43 -16.60
CA VAL A 119 -22.14 -7.18 -16.69
C VAL A 119 -22.27 -6.75 -18.14
N LEU A 120 -21.20 -6.91 -18.92
CA LEU A 120 -21.22 -6.70 -20.36
C LEU A 120 -20.93 -8.05 -21.03
N GLY A 121 -22.00 -8.76 -21.38
CA GLY A 121 -21.94 -10.08 -21.99
C GLY A 121 -21.53 -10.06 -23.47
N PHE A 122 -21.46 -11.25 -24.07
CA PHE A 122 -20.91 -11.44 -25.42
C PHE A 122 -21.69 -10.73 -26.53
N GLN A 123 -23.00 -10.51 -26.36
CA GLN A 123 -23.79 -9.69 -27.30
C GLN A 123 -23.23 -8.27 -27.42
N GLN A 124 -22.86 -7.65 -26.30
CA GLN A 124 -22.26 -6.30 -26.34
C GLN A 124 -20.86 -6.33 -26.97
N VAL A 125 -20.08 -7.39 -26.71
CA VAL A 125 -18.76 -7.60 -27.34
C VAL A 125 -18.89 -7.64 -28.86
N TYR A 126 -19.85 -8.41 -29.34
CA TYR A 126 -20.18 -8.52 -30.75
C TYR A 126 -20.59 -7.18 -31.36
N ASP A 127 -21.57 -6.50 -30.75
CA ASP A 127 -22.10 -5.22 -31.26
C ASP A 127 -21.03 -4.11 -31.26
N ASP A 128 -20.20 -4.05 -30.21
CA ASP A 128 -19.10 -3.09 -30.13
C ASP A 128 -18.02 -3.37 -31.19
N THR A 129 -17.73 -4.64 -31.45
CA THR A 129 -16.81 -5.06 -32.51
C THR A 129 -17.30 -4.60 -33.88
N VAL A 130 -18.59 -4.81 -34.20
CA VAL A 130 -19.19 -4.37 -35.46
C VAL A 130 -19.10 -2.85 -35.62
N LYS A 131 -19.42 -2.09 -34.58
CA LYS A 131 -19.30 -0.62 -34.61
C LYS A 131 -17.85 -0.15 -34.82
N CYS A 132 -16.87 -0.84 -34.22
CA CYS A 132 -15.46 -0.56 -34.42
C CYS A 132 -15.01 -0.82 -35.87
N ILE A 133 -15.44 -1.94 -36.47
CA ILE A 133 -15.19 -2.25 -37.88
C ILE A 133 -15.75 -1.14 -38.78
N GLU A 134 -16.98 -0.67 -38.53
CA GLU A 134 -17.56 0.44 -39.30
C GLU A 134 -16.80 1.75 -39.10
N ALA A 135 -16.26 2.02 -37.91
CA ALA A 135 -15.38 3.16 -37.67
C ALA A 135 -14.06 3.06 -38.45
N LEU A 136 -13.44 1.87 -38.50
CA LEU A 136 -12.24 1.61 -39.29
C LEU A 136 -12.49 1.77 -40.80
N LYS A 137 -13.62 1.28 -41.31
CA LYS A 137 -14.03 1.48 -42.72
C LYS A 137 -14.17 2.96 -43.09
N ARG A 138 -14.73 3.79 -42.19
CA ARG A 138 -14.81 5.25 -42.38
C ARG A 138 -13.44 5.94 -42.42
N LEU A 139 -12.40 5.32 -41.87
CA LEU A 139 -11.02 5.77 -42.00
C LEU A 139 -10.35 5.30 -43.29
N GLY A 140 -11.06 4.55 -44.14
CA GLY A 140 -10.56 4.01 -45.40
C GLY A 140 -9.83 2.68 -45.26
N ILE A 141 -9.89 2.02 -44.09
CA ILE A 141 -9.27 0.71 -43.85
C ILE A 141 -10.24 -0.37 -44.36
N PRO A 142 -9.88 -1.12 -45.42
CA PRO A 142 -10.76 -2.14 -45.98
C PRO A 142 -10.87 -3.37 -45.06
N GLN A 143 -12.02 -4.04 -45.05
CA GLN A 143 -12.28 -5.16 -44.13
C GLN A 143 -11.39 -6.38 -44.42
N GLU A 144 -11.02 -6.60 -45.68
CA GLU A 144 -10.10 -7.66 -46.12
C GLU A 144 -8.67 -7.49 -45.61
N THR A 145 -8.34 -6.31 -45.07
CA THR A 145 -7.04 -6.00 -44.46
C THR A 145 -7.04 -6.20 -42.95
N MET A 146 -8.14 -6.73 -42.42
CA MET A 146 -8.32 -7.08 -41.02
C MET A 146 -8.43 -8.59 -40.87
N ALA A 147 -7.74 -9.15 -39.88
CA ALA A 147 -7.99 -10.50 -39.41
C ALA A 147 -8.80 -10.45 -38.11
N ILE A 148 -9.86 -11.25 -38.03
CA ILE A 148 -10.69 -11.34 -36.84
C ILE A 148 -10.46 -12.69 -36.20
N TYR A 149 -10.12 -12.67 -34.92
CA TYR A 149 -9.96 -13.89 -34.13
C TYR A 149 -10.88 -13.83 -32.92
N ALA A 150 -11.41 -14.97 -32.51
CA ALA A 150 -12.34 -15.02 -31.41
C ALA A 150 -12.16 -16.26 -30.53
N THR A 151 -12.61 -16.11 -29.30
CA THR A 151 -12.95 -17.18 -28.35
C THR A 151 -14.41 -16.98 -27.93
N PRO A 152 -14.98 -17.90 -27.12
CA PRO A 152 -16.31 -17.66 -26.54
C PRO A 152 -16.42 -16.44 -25.60
N GLU A 153 -15.30 -15.84 -25.16
CA GLU A 153 -15.30 -14.70 -24.22
C GLU A 153 -14.73 -13.41 -24.83
N GLU A 154 -14.00 -13.47 -25.94
CA GLU A 154 -13.34 -12.30 -26.54
C GLU A 154 -13.29 -12.34 -28.07
N ILE A 155 -13.25 -11.15 -28.68
CA ILE A 155 -13.00 -10.94 -30.11
C ILE A 155 -11.81 -9.98 -30.23
N SER A 156 -10.82 -10.31 -31.06
CA SER A 156 -9.77 -9.37 -31.46
C SER A 156 -9.86 -9.03 -32.93
N LEU A 157 -9.77 -7.74 -33.23
CA LEU A 157 -9.52 -7.21 -34.55
C LEU A 157 -8.03 -6.93 -34.70
N GLU A 158 -7.39 -7.61 -35.65
CA GLU A 158 -6.00 -7.35 -36.03
C GLU A 158 -5.99 -6.60 -37.35
N ILE A 159 -5.58 -5.33 -37.33
CA ILE A 159 -5.45 -4.51 -38.54
C ILE A 159 -4.05 -4.66 -39.08
N HIS A 160 -3.94 -5.00 -40.36
CA HIS A 160 -2.65 -5.24 -40.98
C HIS A 160 -1.76 -3.99 -40.93
N ALA A 161 -0.51 -4.16 -40.52
CA ALA A 161 0.36 -3.03 -40.24
C ALA A 161 0.75 -2.24 -41.51
N GLY A 162 0.88 -2.93 -42.65
CA GLY A 162 1.13 -2.34 -43.96
C GLY A 162 0.08 -1.30 -44.38
N VAL A 163 -1.20 -1.50 -44.06
CA VAL A 163 -2.26 -0.55 -44.43
C VAL A 163 -2.25 0.71 -43.56
N LEU A 164 -1.72 0.62 -42.34
CA LEU A 164 -1.58 1.74 -41.41
C LEU A 164 -0.39 2.64 -41.79
N GLY A 165 0.68 2.07 -42.35
CA GLY A 165 1.87 2.82 -42.79
C GLY A 165 2.66 3.45 -41.64
N LEU A 166 2.65 2.82 -40.46
CA LEU A 166 3.28 3.32 -39.23
C LEU A 166 4.44 2.45 -38.73
N GLU A 167 4.68 1.29 -39.34
CA GLU A 167 5.71 0.34 -38.90
C GLU A 167 7.13 0.91 -38.95
N GLY A 168 8.00 0.40 -38.08
CA GLY A 168 9.41 0.78 -38.03
C GLY A 168 9.71 2.00 -37.16
N GLY A 169 8.69 2.58 -36.50
CA GLY A 169 8.84 3.65 -35.52
C GLY A 169 8.91 3.16 -34.07
N ASP A 170 9.65 3.88 -33.23
CA ASP A 170 9.72 3.62 -31.78
C ASP A 170 8.45 4.07 -31.04
N ASP A 171 7.58 4.86 -31.69
CA ASP A 171 6.33 5.45 -31.20
C ASP A 171 5.06 4.74 -31.72
N LEU A 172 5.22 3.56 -32.33
CA LEU A 172 4.11 2.79 -32.92
C LEU A 172 2.97 2.55 -31.92
N ASP A 173 3.32 2.25 -30.67
CA ASP A 173 2.37 2.06 -29.57
C ASP A 173 1.51 3.29 -29.30
N GLN A 174 2.10 4.49 -29.29
CA GLN A 174 1.36 5.74 -29.13
C GLN A 174 0.40 5.99 -30.28
N ASN A 175 0.84 5.70 -31.51
CA ASN A 175 -0.01 5.87 -32.70
C ASN A 175 -1.16 4.85 -32.71
N TYR A 176 -0.94 3.62 -32.26
CA TYR A 176 -2.01 2.64 -32.07
C TYR A 176 -2.99 3.09 -30.97
N TYR A 177 -2.51 3.66 -29.86
CA TYR A 177 -3.40 4.23 -28.84
C TYR A 177 -4.24 5.42 -29.34
N ARG A 178 -3.73 6.24 -30.26
CA ARG A 178 -4.50 7.30 -30.91
C ARG A 178 -5.61 6.72 -31.77
N LEU A 179 -5.27 5.74 -32.61
CA LEU A 179 -6.24 5.07 -33.46
C LEU A 179 -7.30 4.35 -32.62
N LEU A 180 -6.90 3.62 -31.57
CA LEU A 180 -7.79 2.97 -30.61
C LEU A 180 -8.75 3.97 -29.96
N GLY A 181 -8.24 5.14 -29.55
CA GLY A 181 -9.10 6.20 -29.01
C GLY A 181 -10.17 6.65 -29.99
N ALA A 182 -9.80 6.81 -31.26
CA ALA A 182 -10.72 7.26 -32.31
C ALA A 182 -11.76 6.19 -32.69
N VAL A 183 -11.35 4.93 -32.90
CA VAL A 183 -12.27 3.86 -33.33
C VAL A 183 -12.97 3.15 -32.18
N GLY A 184 -12.40 3.22 -30.98
CA GLY A 184 -12.97 2.75 -29.72
C GLY A 184 -13.95 3.73 -29.06
N ASP A 185 -14.16 4.92 -29.65
CA ASP A 185 -14.95 6.03 -29.09
C ASP A 185 -14.56 6.34 -27.62
N ILE A 186 -13.25 6.47 -27.40
CA ILE A 186 -12.66 6.71 -26.09
C ILE A 186 -12.15 8.14 -26.04
N ARG A 187 -12.77 8.93 -25.17
CA ARG A 187 -12.57 10.38 -25.11
C ARG A 187 -11.78 10.77 -23.89
N ASN A 188 -11.19 11.96 -23.95
CA ASN A 188 -10.64 12.60 -22.77
C ASN A 188 -11.75 13.42 -22.09
N THR A 189 -12.21 12.99 -20.92
CA THR A 189 -13.13 13.74 -20.06
C THR A 189 -12.39 14.03 -18.76
N ASP A 190 -12.25 15.31 -18.39
CA ASP A 190 -11.57 15.72 -17.15
C ASP A 190 -10.18 15.09 -16.92
N GLY A 191 -9.41 14.89 -18.00
CA GLY A 191 -8.07 14.31 -17.95
C GLY A 191 -8.05 12.79 -17.89
N ARG A 192 -9.18 12.11 -18.15
CA ARG A 192 -9.33 10.65 -18.08
C ARG A 192 -9.84 10.07 -19.38
N ALA A 193 -9.42 8.84 -19.67
CA ALA A 193 -9.96 8.07 -20.77
C ALA A 193 -11.35 7.58 -20.37
N THR A 194 -12.37 8.03 -21.09
CA THR A 194 -13.77 7.64 -20.86
C THR A 194 -14.28 6.89 -22.08
N LYS A 195 -14.66 5.63 -21.88
CA LYS A 195 -15.40 4.86 -22.87
C LYS A 195 -16.81 5.36 -22.97
N THR A 196 -17.28 5.57 -24.19
CA THR A 196 -18.63 6.07 -24.42
C THR A 196 -19.52 4.97 -24.98
N SER A 197 -19.60 4.83 -26.30
CA SER A 197 -20.49 3.91 -26.99
C SER A 197 -19.97 2.48 -27.09
N LEU A 198 -18.64 2.28 -27.04
CA LEU A 198 -17.98 0.96 -27.08
C LEU A 198 -17.40 0.65 -25.70
N ARG A 199 -18.11 -0.16 -24.93
CA ARG A 199 -17.80 -0.40 -23.51
C ARG A 199 -16.94 -1.64 -23.29
N THR A 200 -16.99 -2.60 -24.21
CA THR A 200 -16.29 -3.89 -24.10
C THR A 200 -14.85 -3.89 -24.63
N VAL A 201 -14.46 -2.83 -25.34
CA VAL A 201 -13.09 -2.67 -25.86
C VAL A 201 -12.07 -2.68 -24.72
N VAL A 202 -11.04 -3.50 -24.78
CA VAL A 202 -9.98 -3.57 -23.76
C VAL A 202 -9.01 -2.41 -24.00
N ALA A 203 -9.03 -1.44 -23.10
CA ALA A 203 -8.23 -0.21 -23.21
C ALA A 203 -6.73 -0.47 -23.42
N GLN A 204 -6.19 -1.51 -22.79
CA GLN A 204 -4.77 -1.84 -22.79
C GLN A 204 -4.35 -2.74 -23.96
N SER A 205 -5.26 -3.04 -24.90
CA SER A 205 -5.00 -3.97 -26.01
C SER A 205 -3.94 -3.51 -27.00
N CYS A 206 -3.38 -2.30 -26.85
CA CYS A 206 -2.23 -1.80 -27.61
C CYS A 206 -0.96 -1.61 -26.75
N SER A 207 -0.97 -2.01 -25.47
CA SER A 207 0.20 -1.89 -24.60
C SER A 207 1.31 -2.87 -25.00
N LYS A 208 2.58 -2.48 -24.81
CA LYS A 208 3.74 -3.35 -25.08
C LYS A 208 3.71 -4.64 -24.25
N ASP A 209 3.23 -4.54 -23.02
CA ASP A 209 3.16 -5.68 -22.09
C ASP A 209 1.87 -6.50 -22.27
N TYR A 210 0.95 -6.05 -23.12
CA TYR A 210 -0.28 -6.80 -23.37
C TYR A 210 0.04 -8.05 -24.19
N ARG A 211 -0.61 -9.15 -23.82
CA ARG A 211 -0.42 -10.46 -24.43
C ARG A 211 -1.76 -10.94 -24.92
N VAL A 212 -1.74 -11.52 -26.12
CA VAL A 212 -2.95 -12.04 -26.77
C VAL A 212 -2.77 -13.53 -27.00
N LEU A 213 -3.82 -14.33 -26.80
CA LEU A 213 -3.76 -15.77 -27.04
C LEU A 213 -3.36 -16.00 -28.51
N LEU A 214 -2.44 -16.91 -28.76
CA LEU A 214 -1.96 -17.22 -30.11
C LEU A 214 -3.08 -17.91 -30.90
N PRO A 215 -3.36 -17.53 -32.17
CA PRO A 215 -4.32 -18.23 -33.00
C PRO A 215 -4.04 -19.74 -33.05
N GLY A 216 -5.08 -20.55 -32.92
CA GLY A 216 -4.97 -22.01 -32.82
C GLY A 216 -4.71 -22.55 -31.41
N SER A 217 -4.23 -21.72 -30.46
CA SER A 217 -3.99 -22.16 -29.09
C SER A 217 -5.26 -22.14 -28.23
N ASN A 218 -5.38 -23.10 -27.32
CA ASN A 218 -6.52 -23.20 -26.40
C ASN A 218 -6.47 -22.15 -25.29
N HIS A 219 -7.60 -21.48 -25.08
CA HIS A 219 -7.80 -20.54 -23.99
C HIS A 219 -7.63 -21.22 -22.64
N PRO A 220 -6.82 -20.65 -21.71
CA PRO A 220 -6.46 -21.32 -20.45
C PRO A 220 -7.65 -21.73 -19.58
N ALA A 221 -8.70 -20.91 -19.55
CA ALA A 221 -9.86 -21.15 -18.70
C ALA A 221 -10.99 -21.93 -19.39
N LEU A 222 -11.04 -21.93 -20.72
CA LEU A 222 -12.18 -22.49 -21.48
C LEU A 222 -11.82 -23.79 -22.19
N HIS A 223 -10.52 -24.06 -22.35
CA HIS A 223 -10.01 -25.16 -23.17
C HIS A 223 -10.65 -25.16 -24.58
N ARG A 224 -10.73 -23.95 -25.17
CA ARG A 224 -11.23 -23.72 -26.54
C ARG A 224 -10.23 -22.90 -27.33
N PRO A 225 -9.96 -23.23 -28.60
CA PRO A 225 -8.94 -22.55 -29.38
C PRO A 225 -9.37 -21.14 -29.76
N ARG A 226 -8.40 -20.24 -29.90
CA ARG A 226 -8.59 -18.96 -30.60
C ARG A 226 -8.70 -19.22 -32.09
N VAL A 227 -9.83 -18.92 -32.70
CA VAL A 227 -10.12 -19.27 -34.10
C VAL A 227 -10.30 -18.04 -34.97
N GLY A 228 -9.91 -18.14 -36.24
CA GLY A 228 -10.15 -17.11 -37.24
C GLY A 228 -11.63 -17.07 -37.62
N VAL A 229 -12.19 -15.86 -37.72
CA VAL A 229 -13.60 -15.65 -38.04
C VAL A 229 -13.72 -14.77 -39.28
N GLY A 230 -14.30 -15.34 -40.34
CA GLY A 230 -14.57 -14.58 -41.57
C GLY A 230 -15.72 -13.59 -41.42
N ALA A 231 -15.74 -12.56 -42.28
CA ALA A 231 -16.78 -11.52 -42.31
C ALA A 231 -18.22 -12.08 -42.37
N SER A 232 -18.43 -13.22 -43.03
CA SER A 232 -19.72 -13.88 -43.15
C SER A 232 -20.30 -14.32 -41.81
N HIS A 233 -19.48 -14.64 -40.79
CA HIS A 233 -19.98 -15.04 -39.47
C HIS A 233 -20.66 -13.88 -38.73
N PHE A 234 -20.34 -12.63 -39.08
CA PHE A 234 -21.07 -11.47 -38.57
C PHE A 234 -22.41 -11.22 -39.27
N ALA A 235 -22.68 -11.90 -40.39
CA ALA A 235 -23.95 -11.79 -41.10
C ALA A 235 -25.01 -12.77 -40.56
N TYR A 236 -24.59 -13.89 -39.93
CA TYR A 236 -25.48 -14.94 -39.44
C TYR A 236 -25.94 -14.76 -37.98
N GLY A 237 -25.49 -13.69 -37.31
CA GLY A 237 -25.89 -13.35 -35.93
C GLY A 237 -25.11 -14.10 -34.84
N ILE A 238 -25.31 -13.67 -33.59
CA ILE A 238 -24.50 -14.10 -32.44
C ILE A 238 -24.53 -15.61 -32.17
N ALA A 239 -25.65 -16.29 -32.40
CA ALA A 239 -25.78 -17.72 -32.11
C ALA A 239 -24.83 -18.55 -33.00
N ALA A 240 -24.83 -18.28 -34.30
CA ALA A 240 -23.93 -18.93 -35.25
C ALA A 240 -22.45 -18.62 -34.96
N PHE A 241 -22.18 -17.38 -34.51
CA PHE A 241 -20.83 -16.96 -34.09
C PHE A 241 -20.36 -17.74 -32.85
N SER A 242 -21.19 -17.81 -31.82
CA SER A 242 -20.90 -18.50 -30.56
C SER A 242 -20.68 -20.00 -30.79
N ASP A 243 -21.53 -20.64 -31.58
CA ASP A 243 -21.40 -22.05 -31.94
C ASP A 243 -20.09 -22.33 -32.68
N PHE A 244 -19.70 -21.45 -33.61
CA PHE A 244 -18.45 -21.59 -34.34
C PHE A 244 -17.22 -21.52 -33.43
N CYS A 245 -17.22 -20.57 -32.48
CA CYS A 245 -16.13 -20.36 -31.52
C CYS A 245 -16.08 -21.45 -30.43
N SER A 246 -17.20 -22.10 -30.14
CA SER A 246 -17.30 -23.15 -29.11
C SER A 246 -16.87 -24.54 -29.59
N LYS A 247 -16.75 -24.75 -30.91
CA LYS A 247 -16.28 -26.01 -31.50
C LYS A 247 -14.81 -26.25 -31.15
N LYS A 248 -14.51 -27.48 -30.72
CA LYS A 248 -13.12 -27.95 -30.59
C LYS A 248 -12.43 -27.93 -31.97
N ARG A 249 -11.11 -27.80 -31.99
CA ARG A 249 -10.29 -27.95 -33.20
C ARG A 249 -9.34 -29.12 -33.02
N THR A 250 -9.06 -29.79 -34.11
CA THR A 250 -7.98 -30.77 -34.21
C THR A 250 -6.62 -30.07 -34.20
N PRO A 251 -5.52 -30.77 -33.84
CA PRO A 251 -4.18 -30.18 -33.90
C PRO A 251 -3.83 -29.59 -35.27
N GLN A 252 -4.21 -30.27 -36.36
CA GLN A 252 -4.01 -29.77 -37.73
C GLN A 252 -4.78 -28.47 -37.99
N GLU A 253 -6.02 -28.37 -37.55
CA GLU A 253 -6.80 -27.12 -37.67
C GLU A 253 -6.17 -25.99 -36.85
N SER A 254 -5.72 -26.26 -35.62
CA SER A 254 -5.01 -25.27 -34.79
C SER A 254 -3.71 -24.78 -35.45
N ILE A 255 -2.93 -25.68 -36.03
CA ILE A 255 -1.73 -25.33 -36.80
C ILE A 255 -2.12 -24.48 -38.03
N GLN A 256 -3.21 -24.82 -38.70
CA GLN A 256 -3.70 -24.06 -39.85
C GLN A 256 -4.14 -22.63 -39.47
N GLU A 257 -4.80 -22.45 -38.32
CA GLU A 257 -5.14 -21.12 -37.80
C GLU A 257 -3.88 -20.27 -37.57
N THR A 258 -2.82 -20.88 -37.03
CA THR A 258 -1.53 -20.23 -36.81
C THR A 258 -0.86 -19.87 -38.14
N LEU A 259 -0.86 -20.78 -39.11
CA LEU A 259 -0.31 -20.54 -40.45
C LEU A 259 -1.05 -19.41 -41.18
N ASN A 260 -2.37 -19.37 -41.05
CA ASN A 260 -3.19 -18.31 -41.62
C ASN A 260 -2.83 -16.95 -41.01
N TRP A 261 -2.59 -16.90 -39.70
CA TRP A 261 -2.13 -15.68 -39.02
C TRP A 261 -0.73 -15.25 -39.49
N VAL A 262 0.24 -16.17 -39.57
CA VAL A 262 1.58 -15.86 -40.09
C VAL A 262 1.49 -15.32 -41.52
N LYS A 263 0.68 -15.96 -42.37
CA LYS A 263 0.44 -15.49 -43.74
C LYS A 263 -0.19 -14.10 -43.76
N PHE A 264 -1.17 -13.83 -42.90
CA PHE A 264 -1.79 -12.51 -42.78
C PHE A 264 -0.72 -11.45 -42.46
N VAL A 265 0.09 -11.65 -41.41
CA VAL A 265 1.13 -10.72 -40.99
C VAL A 265 2.18 -10.46 -42.09
N GLN A 266 2.55 -11.50 -42.84
CA GLN A 266 3.61 -11.40 -43.84
C GLN A 266 3.13 -10.88 -45.20
N THR A 267 1.82 -10.74 -45.42
CA THR A 267 1.29 -10.33 -46.72
C THR A 267 1.56 -8.83 -46.94
N PRO A 268 2.37 -8.44 -47.94
CA PRO A 268 2.64 -7.03 -48.18
C PRO A 268 1.36 -6.33 -48.69
N LEU A 269 0.95 -5.27 -48.00
CA LEU A 269 -0.19 -4.44 -48.38
C LEU A 269 0.22 -2.96 -48.48
N PRO A 270 -0.28 -2.22 -49.48
CA PRO A 270 0.00 -0.79 -49.60
C PRO A 270 -0.68 0.00 -48.48
N PRO A 271 -0.05 1.09 -47.98
CA PRO A 271 -0.66 1.96 -46.99
C PRO A 271 -1.87 2.70 -47.56
N VAL A 272 -2.89 2.90 -46.73
CA VAL A 272 -4.03 3.77 -47.09
C VAL A 272 -3.51 5.22 -47.21
N PRO A 273 -3.73 5.90 -48.35
CA PRO A 273 -3.20 7.25 -48.57
C PRO A 273 -3.60 8.23 -47.46
N GLY A 274 -2.59 8.89 -46.86
CA GLY A 274 -2.79 9.91 -45.82
C GLY A 274 -3.23 9.40 -44.45
N LEU A 275 -3.44 8.09 -44.28
CA LEU A 275 -3.93 7.53 -43.00
C LEU A 275 -2.90 7.69 -41.88
N ALA A 276 -1.61 7.43 -42.14
CA ALA A 276 -0.55 7.54 -41.14
C ALA A 276 -0.49 8.95 -40.54
N ASP A 277 -0.57 10.00 -41.38
CA ASP A 277 -0.58 11.39 -40.93
C ASP A 277 -1.85 11.74 -40.17
N LYS A 278 -3.00 11.24 -40.63
CA LYS A 278 -4.27 11.38 -39.92
C LYS A 278 -4.20 10.78 -38.52
N ILE A 279 -3.63 9.59 -38.35
CA ILE A 279 -3.46 8.93 -37.05
C ILE A 279 -2.55 9.74 -36.13
N ARG A 280 -1.41 10.23 -36.63
CA ARG A 280 -0.49 11.07 -35.83
C ARG A 280 -1.16 12.35 -35.32
N GLN A 281 -2.12 12.88 -36.07
CA GLN A 281 -2.91 14.07 -35.71
C GLN A 281 -4.11 13.77 -34.78
N MET A 282 -4.55 12.52 -34.67
CA MET A 282 -5.64 12.15 -33.75
C MET A 282 -5.25 12.42 -32.29
N PRO A 283 -6.19 12.79 -31.43
CA PRO A 283 -5.90 13.01 -30.02
C PRO A 283 -5.43 11.71 -29.37
N LEU A 284 -4.40 11.81 -28.53
CA LEU A 284 -3.96 10.71 -27.68
C LEU A 284 -4.77 10.76 -26.38
N PRO A 285 -5.64 9.77 -26.10
CA PRO A 285 -6.34 9.69 -24.82
C PRO A 285 -5.32 9.58 -23.67
N PRO A 286 -5.67 10.01 -22.45
CA PRO A 286 -4.77 10.00 -21.30
C PRO A 286 -4.64 8.58 -20.72
N TRP A 287 -4.06 7.69 -21.52
CA TRP A 287 -3.82 6.30 -21.18
C TRP A 287 -2.75 6.15 -20.09
N PRO A 288 -2.91 5.24 -19.13
CA PRO A 288 -1.87 4.93 -18.16
C PRO A 288 -0.57 4.50 -18.86
N GLY A 289 0.57 5.12 -18.50
CA GLY A 289 1.89 4.73 -19.02
C GLY A 289 2.35 5.45 -20.31
N VAL A 290 1.53 6.29 -20.95
CA VAL A 290 1.95 7.04 -22.14
C VAL A 290 2.51 8.41 -21.76
N ALA A 291 3.84 8.56 -21.77
CA ALA A 291 4.50 9.84 -21.49
C ALA A 291 4.22 10.87 -22.61
N ARG A 292 3.52 11.97 -22.29
CA ARG A 292 3.35 13.11 -23.22
C ARG A 292 4.68 13.83 -23.42
N LYS A 293 5.41 13.55 -24.51
CA LYS A 293 6.48 14.43 -24.98
C LYS A 293 5.89 15.57 -25.82
N GLY A 294 5.95 16.80 -25.31
CA GLY A 294 6.02 18.00 -26.17
C GLY A 294 4.75 18.78 -26.50
N ALA A 295 3.66 18.72 -25.74
CA ALA A 295 2.52 19.63 -25.96
C ALA A 295 2.72 20.97 -25.23
N LYS A 296 3.08 22.04 -25.95
CA LYS A 296 2.93 23.43 -25.46
C LYS A 296 1.43 23.69 -25.27
N PRO A 297 0.97 24.15 -24.09
CA PRO A 297 -0.44 24.49 -23.91
C PRO A 297 -0.75 25.74 -24.74
N SER A 298 -1.50 25.57 -25.82
CA SER A 298 -2.12 26.67 -26.55
C SER A 298 -3.10 27.38 -25.63
N GLY A 299 -2.93 28.70 -25.53
CA GLY A 299 -3.65 29.53 -24.57
C GLY A 299 -5.16 29.42 -24.65
N SER A 300 -5.78 29.32 -23.48
CA SER A 300 -6.98 30.07 -23.16
C SER A 300 -6.92 30.39 -21.67
N GLN A 301 -6.83 31.69 -21.37
CA GLN A 301 -7.20 32.20 -20.07
C GLN A 301 -8.70 32.02 -19.94
N MET A 302 -9.14 31.09 -19.10
CA MET A 302 -10.43 31.22 -18.42
C MET A 302 -10.18 31.11 -16.92
N LYS A 303 -10.52 32.20 -16.24
CA LYS A 303 -10.66 32.25 -14.78
C LYS A 303 -11.86 31.40 -14.37
N ALA A 304 -11.69 30.80 -13.20
CA ALA A 304 -12.69 30.54 -12.17
C ALA A 304 -13.40 29.17 -12.16
N VAL A 305 -13.36 28.63 -10.94
CA VAL A 305 -14.30 27.70 -10.30
C VAL A 305 -14.06 26.21 -10.60
N GLY A 306 -13.93 25.47 -9.49
CA GLY A 306 -13.40 24.12 -9.45
C GLY A 306 -14.21 23.13 -10.27
N VAL A 307 -13.48 22.22 -10.91
CA VAL A 307 -14.02 20.95 -11.38
C VAL A 307 -13.02 19.86 -11.01
N LYS A 308 -13.42 19.18 -9.94
CA LYS A 308 -13.29 17.76 -9.63
C LYS A 308 -12.04 17.04 -10.14
N ALA A 309 -11.23 16.72 -9.13
CA ALA A 309 -10.06 15.87 -9.13
C ALA A 309 -10.29 14.51 -9.82
N ALA A 310 -9.18 14.03 -10.37
CA ALA A 310 -9.02 12.73 -10.97
C ALA A 310 -9.24 11.58 -9.97
N SER A 311 -10.18 10.66 -10.22
CA SER A 311 -10.34 9.40 -9.47
C SER A 311 -9.28 8.31 -9.73
N GLY A 312 -8.04 8.47 -9.22
CA GLY A 312 -7.00 7.42 -9.13
C GLY A 312 -6.39 6.96 -10.47
N ARG A 313 -5.09 6.73 -10.66
CA ARG A 313 -4.09 6.11 -9.77
C ARG A 313 -2.72 6.79 -9.80
N PHE A 314 -2.50 7.79 -10.65
CA PHE A 314 -1.29 8.60 -10.64
C PHE A 314 -1.66 9.98 -11.15
N GLN A 315 -1.56 10.99 -10.29
CA GLN A 315 -1.57 12.37 -10.75
C GLN A 315 -0.13 12.78 -11.07
N PRO A 316 0.11 13.78 -11.95
CA PRO A 316 1.40 14.42 -12.00
C PRO A 316 1.79 14.86 -10.59
N LEU A 317 3.02 14.56 -10.13
CA LEU A 317 3.48 14.95 -8.80
C LEU A 317 3.22 16.43 -8.50
N LYS A 318 3.25 17.30 -9.52
CA LYS A 318 2.90 18.71 -9.38
C LYS A 318 1.43 18.94 -9.02
N SER A 319 0.50 18.19 -9.61
CA SER A 319 -0.93 18.24 -9.28
C SER A 319 -1.18 17.60 -7.93
N GLU A 320 -0.54 16.47 -7.64
CA GLU A 320 -0.62 15.81 -6.33
C GLU A 320 -0.09 16.72 -5.23
N ILE A 321 1.05 17.39 -5.46
CA ILE A 321 1.57 18.43 -4.58
C ILE A 321 0.59 19.60 -4.51
N ALA A 322 0.07 20.11 -5.62
CA ALA A 322 -0.83 21.27 -5.63
C ALA A 322 -2.16 21.02 -4.90
N GLU A 323 -2.72 19.82 -5.02
CA GLU A 323 -3.90 19.35 -4.29
C GLU A 323 -3.53 19.11 -2.81
N SER A 324 -2.36 18.53 -2.56
CA SER A 324 -1.85 18.32 -1.21
C SER A 324 -1.23 19.58 -0.61
N LEU A 325 -1.14 20.73 -1.29
CA LEU A 325 -0.38 21.90 -0.80
C LEU A 325 -1.00 22.47 0.47
N VAL A 326 -2.31 22.32 0.65
CA VAL A 326 -2.99 22.71 1.89
C VAL A 326 -2.53 21.79 3.02
N TRP A 327 -2.57 20.47 2.82
CA TRP A 327 -2.15 19.47 3.80
C TRP A 327 -0.63 19.44 4.05
N LEU A 328 0.19 19.73 3.03
CA LEU A 328 1.66 19.85 3.13
C LEU A 328 2.10 21.12 3.85
N LYS A 329 1.24 22.15 3.88
CA LYS A 329 1.45 23.36 4.69
C LYS A 329 0.98 23.18 6.13
N GLU A 330 0.09 22.24 6.38
CA GLU A 330 -0.28 21.85 7.73
C GLU A 330 0.90 21.09 8.35
N GLN A 331 1.34 21.52 9.53
CA GLN A 331 2.32 20.74 10.27
C GLN A 331 1.69 19.38 10.62
N PRO A 332 2.42 18.26 10.47
CA PRO A 332 1.94 16.97 10.92
C PRO A 332 1.45 17.11 12.36
N LYS A 333 0.21 16.68 12.61
CA LYS A 333 -0.30 16.64 13.98
C LYS A 333 0.59 15.68 14.77
N VAL A 334 1.10 16.16 15.89
CA VAL A 334 1.96 15.38 16.78
C VAL A 334 1.42 15.45 18.19
N LEU A 335 1.48 14.33 18.90
CA LEU A 335 1.28 14.28 20.33
C LEU A 335 2.63 14.51 21.03
N PRO A 336 2.73 15.48 21.95
CA PRO A 336 3.95 15.66 22.72
C PRO A 336 4.37 14.39 23.47
N SER A 337 5.65 14.06 23.38
CA SER A 337 6.29 13.06 24.23
C SER A 337 6.68 13.63 25.59
N ILE A 338 7.09 12.76 26.51
CA ILE A 338 7.52 13.14 27.87
C ILE A 338 8.73 14.09 27.92
N SER A 339 9.47 14.31 26.84
CA SER A 339 10.65 15.16 26.84
C SER A 339 10.91 15.90 25.52
N ALA A 340 11.50 17.09 25.63
CA ALA A 340 11.72 17.97 24.48
C ALA A 340 12.74 17.42 23.46
N GLY A 341 13.78 16.71 23.91
CA GLY A 341 14.73 16.06 23.01
C GLY A 341 14.11 14.89 22.28
N LEU A 342 13.27 14.07 22.94
CA LEU A 342 12.51 13.03 22.25
C LEU A 342 11.54 13.61 21.22
N ASN A 343 10.86 14.72 21.54
CA ASN A 343 10.07 15.47 20.56
C ASN A 343 10.92 15.89 19.36
N LYS A 344 12.10 16.48 19.61
CA LYS A 344 13.03 16.89 18.55
C LYS A 344 13.52 15.71 17.69
N SER A 345 13.76 14.55 18.30
CA SER A 345 14.20 13.33 17.61
C SER A 345 13.08 12.72 16.77
N LEU A 346 11.84 12.72 17.26
CA LEU A 346 10.66 12.24 16.54
C LEU A 346 10.13 13.24 15.48
N GLY A 347 10.56 14.50 15.51
CA GLY A 347 10.19 15.53 14.53
C GLY A 347 9.03 16.43 14.98
N GLY A 348 8.83 16.55 16.29
CA GLY A 348 7.79 17.35 16.94
C GLY A 348 7.11 16.60 18.09
N GLY A 349 7.13 15.26 18.07
CA GLY A 349 6.45 14.39 19.01
C GLY A 349 6.05 13.08 18.34
N TRP A 350 5.16 12.31 18.97
CA TRP A 350 4.57 11.11 18.37
C TRP A 350 3.64 11.52 17.22
N THR A 351 3.89 11.03 16.01
CA THR A 351 3.05 11.30 14.85
C THR A 351 1.61 10.83 15.10
N ALA A 352 0.64 11.73 15.02
CA ALA A 352 -0.77 11.37 15.20
C ALA A 352 -1.21 10.39 14.10
N GLY A 353 -2.03 9.40 14.45
CA GLY A 353 -2.42 8.34 13.51
C GLY A 353 -1.30 7.33 13.22
N GLY A 354 -0.18 7.42 13.94
CA GLY A 354 1.01 6.59 13.73
C GLY A 354 1.08 5.37 14.65
N LEU A 355 1.82 4.36 14.19
CA LEU A 355 2.22 3.22 15.01
C LEU A 355 3.64 3.41 15.52
N HIS A 356 3.83 3.43 16.82
CA HIS A 356 5.12 3.59 17.47
C HIS A 356 5.46 2.34 18.28
N VAL A 357 6.67 1.81 18.07
CA VAL A 357 7.13 0.58 18.73
C VAL A 357 8.28 0.91 19.65
N ILE A 358 8.19 0.46 20.91
CA ILE A 358 9.28 0.51 21.89
C ILE A 358 9.67 -0.92 22.25
N THR A 359 10.84 -1.37 21.83
CA THR A 359 11.30 -2.73 22.05
C THR A 359 12.49 -2.80 23.00
N GLY A 360 12.76 -3.95 23.60
CA GLY A 360 13.86 -4.15 24.54
C GLY A 360 13.56 -5.20 25.60
N PRO A 361 14.56 -5.56 26.42
CA PRO A 361 14.42 -6.62 27.42
C PRO A 361 13.39 -6.27 28.50
N ARG A 362 12.93 -7.29 29.24
CA ARG A 362 12.16 -7.07 30.47
C ARG A 362 12.94 -6.16 31.43
N GLU A 363 12.21 -5.45 32.30
CA GLU A 363 12.79 -4.54 33.30
C GLU A 363 13.57 -3.34 32.72
N SER A 364 13.44 -3.03 31.43
CA SER A 364 14.07 -1.84 30.82
C SER A 364 13.42 -0.50 31.14
N GLY A 365 12.32 -0.49 31.88
CA GLY A 365 11.59 0.72 32.23
C GLY A 365 10.60 1.18 31.16
N LYS A 366 10.33 0.35 30.12
CA LYS A 366 9.33 0.63 29.07
C LYS A 366 7.96 0.95 29.65
N GLY A 367 7.48 0.12 30.58
CA GLY A 367 6.20 0.32 31.26
C GLY A 367 6.11 1.66 31.99
N SER A 368 7.14 1.99 32.75
CA SER A 368 7.28 3.27 33.45
C SER A 368 7.28 4.47 32.49
N LEU A 369 8.01 4.37 31.37
CA LEU A 369 8.06 5.40 30.33
C LEU A 369 6.68 5.59 29.67
N LEU A 370 6.01 4.48 29.33
CA LEU A 370 4.67 4.46 28.73
C LEU A 370 3.60 4.99 29.69
N MET A 371 3.70 4.68 30.98
CA MET A 371 2.82 5.21 32.01
C MET A 371 2.97 6.73 32.13
N GLN A 372 4.22 7.23 32.16
CA GLN A 372 4.47 8.67 32.15
C GLN A 372 3.95 9.34 30.88
N GLN A 373 4.07 8.69 29.72
CA GLN A 373 3.49 9.18 28.48
C GLN A 373 1.95 9.24 28.53
N ALA A 374 1.29 8.21 29.05
CA ALA A 374 -0.16 8.14 29.17
C ALA A 374 -0.72 9.23 30.10
N LEU A 375 -0.12 9.39 31.28
CA LEU A 375 -0.51 10.44 32.23
C LEU A 375 -0.23 11.85 31.70
N HIS A 376 0.80 12.03 30.87
CA HIS A 376 1.05 13.30 30.20
C HIS A 376 -0.01 13.61 29.13
N ALA A 377 -0.43 12.60 28.37
CA ALA A 377 -1.35 12.74 27.25
C ALA A 377 -2.82 12.91 27.64
N GLN A 378 -3.24 12.41 28.82
CA GLN A 378 -4.65 12.41 29.25
C GLN A 378 -5.31 13.80 29.27
N ASN A 379 -4.50 14.86 29.45
CA ASN A 379 -5.00 16.24 29.48
C ASN A 379 -5.27 16.82 28.08
N SER A 380 -4.89 16.11 27.01
CA SER A 380 -4.97 16.60 25.63
C SER A 380 -5.77 15.67 24.72
N VAL A 381 -5.77 14.36 24.99
CA VAL A 381 -6.40 13.33 24.16
C VAL A 381 -7.04 12.25 25.04
N SER A 382 -7.97 11.48 24.48
CA SER A 382 -8.46 10.26 25.12
C SER A 382 -7.35 9.21 25.11
N VAL A 383 -7.05 8.62 26.26
CA VAL A 383 -5.97 7.64 26.43
C VAL A 383 -6.54 6.31 26.87
N LEU A 384 -6.26 5.24 26.12
CA LEU A 384 -6.47 3.86 26.52
C LEU A 384 -5.13 3.24 26.91
N TYR A 385 -4.97 2.89 28.17
CA TYR A 385 -3.82 2.16 28.67
C TYR A 385 -4.17 0.68 28.85
N VAL A 386 -3.63 -0.17 27.98
CA VAL A 386 -3.77 -1.62 28.03
C VAL A 386 -2.52 -2.23 28.64
N SER A 387 -2.68 -2.92 29.77
CA SER A 387 -1.59 -3.64 30.41
C SER A 387 -1.79 -5.16 30.37
N TYR A 388 -0.79 -5.87 29.84
CA TYR A 388 -0.63 -7.33 29.86
C TYR A 388 0.29 -7.79 30.99
N GLU A 389 0.83 -6.86 31.79
CA GLU A 389 1.72 -7.18 32.91
C GLU A 389 1.15 -6.75 34.26
N HIS A 390 0.45 -5.62 34.31
CA HIS A 390 0.02 -5.02 35.56
C HIS A 390 -1.50 -5.05 35.71
N GLY A 391 -1.95 -5.37 36.92
CA GLY A 391 -3.33 -5.16 37.36
C GLY A 391 -3.60 -3.71 37.74
N LEU A 392 -4.87 -3.35 37.97
CA LEU A 392 -5.27 -1.98 38.31
C LEU A 392 -4.56 -1.47 39.57
N ARG A 393 -4.44 -2.33 40.58
CA ARG A 393 -3.79 -1.97 41.85
C ARG A 393 -2.31 -1.61 41.68
N GLU A 394 -1.61 -2.36 40.83
CA GLU A 394 -0.19 -2.12 40.58
C GLU A 394 0.02 -0.87 39.71
N PHE A 395 -0.82 -0.71 38.68
CA PHE A 395 -0.85 0.51 37.87
C PHE A 395 -1.07 1.75 38.75
N ALA A 396 -2.10 1.73 39.61
CA ALA A 396 -2.43 2.85 40.48
C ALA A 396 -1.30 3.18 41.47
N ALA A 397 -0.65 2.17 42.06
CA ALA A 397 0.50 2.38 42.95
C ALA A 397 1.68 3.05 42.24
N ARG A 398 2.03 2.57 41.04
CA ARG A 398 3.12 3.13 40.22
C ARG A 398 2.78 4.54 39.74
N ALA A 399 1.54 4.79 39.32
CA ALA A 399 1.08 6.10 38.87
C ALA A 399 0.99 7.12 40.02
N ALA A 400 0.63 6.68 41.23
CA ALA A 400 0.68 7.51 42.43
C ALA A 400 2.12 7.84 42.85
N ALA A 401 3.07 6.90 42.72
CA ALA A 401 4.49 7.20 42.92
C ALA A 401 5.00 8.24 41.92
N LEU A 402 4.58 8.11 40.65
CA LEU A 402 4.93 8.99 39.54
C LEU A 402 4.45 10.43 39.74
N THR A 403 3.24 10.62 40.25
CA THR A 403 2.63 11.95 40.46
C THR A 403 2.88 12.51 41.86
N GLY A 404 3.17 11.65 42.84
CA GLY A 404 3.27 11.98 44.25
C GLY A 404 4.70 12.25 44.75
N VAL A 405 4.84 12.19 46.08
CA VAL A 405 6.13 12.38 46.79
C VAL A 405 6.50 11.12 47.58
N VAL A 406 5.65 10.10 47.58
CA VAL A 406 5.87 8.83 48.30
C VAL A 406 6.55 7.84 47.38
N ASN A 407 7.62 7.23 47.87
CA ASN A 407 8.42 6.27 47.11
C ASN A 407 7.64 4.94 46.96
N LEU A 408 7.73 4.31 45.79
CA LEU A 408 7.06 3.04 45.50
C LEU A 408 7.51 1.92 46.44
N SER A 409 8.82 1.81 46.71
CA SER A 409 9.34 0.82 47.65
C SER A 409 8.75 1.02 49.05
N ASP A 410 8.66 2.26 49.53
CA ASP A 410 8.07 2.54 50.85
C ASP A 410 6.60 2.14 50.88
N MET A 411 5.84 2.43 49.83
CA MET A 411 4.44 2.00 49.70
C MET A 411 4.29 0.48 49.73
N LEU A 412 5.15 -0.25 49.02
CA LEU A 412 5.10 -1.72 48.95
C LEU A 412 5.57 -2.38 50.25
N THR A 413 6.65 -1.89 50.87
CA THR A 413 7.19 -2.42 52.14
C THR A 413 6.24 -2.14 53.30
N GLN A 414 5.59 -0.99 53.32
CA GLN A 414 4.59 -0.63 54.34
C GLN A 414 3.37 -1.56 54.35
N LEU A 415 3.01 -2.15 53.19
CA LEU A 415 1.95 -3.16 53.12
C LEU A 415 2.35 -4.53 53.68
N GLN A 416 3.65 -4.79 53.86
CA GLN A 416 4.19 -6.09 54.31
C GLN A 416 4.62 -6.10 55.80
N SER A 417 4.74 -4.94 56.44
CA SER A 417 5.21 -4.78 57.83
C SER A 417 4.08 -4.92 58.85
N SER A 418 4.17 -5.89 59.77
CA SER A 418 3.12 -6.22 60.75
C SER A 418 2.90 -5.18 61.87
N ALA A 419 3.87 -4.30 62.15
CA ALA A 419 3.83 -3.41 63.32
C ALA A 419 3.16 -2.04 63.07
N SER A 420 2.90 -1.63 61.82
CA SER A 420 2.25 -0.35 61.50
C SER A 420 1.28 -0.38 60.30
N VAL A 421 0.70 -1.55 60.03
CA VAL A 421 -0.14 -1.83 58.84
C VAL A 421 -1.24 -0.78 58.63
N GLU A 422 -1.88 -0.28 59.69
CA GLU A 422 -2.95 0.72 59.56
C GLU A 422 -2.44 2.08 59.09
N GLN A 423 -1.33 2.57 59.64
CA GLN A 423 -0.76 3.86 59.22
C GLN A 423 -0.19 3.75 57.79
N ALA A 424 0.45 2.64 57.47
CA ALA A 424 0.89 2.27 56.13
C ALA A 424 -0.27 2.30 55.11
N ARG A 425 -1.39 1.65 55.44
CA ARG A 425 -2.59 1.64 54.58
C ARG A 425 -3.20 3.03 54.42
N LYS A 426 -3.18 3.87 55.47
CA LYS A 426 -3.62 5.27 55.38
C LYS A 426 -2.74 6.09 54.44
N VAL A 427 -1.42 5.97 54.54
CA VAL A 427 -0.48 6.69 53.66
C VAL A 427 -0.63 6.21 52.20
N TYR A 428 -0.74 4.90 51.98
CA TYR A 428 -1.01 4.34 50.67
C TYR A 428 -2.36 4.82 50.11
N GLY A 429 -3.43 4.72 50.89
CA GLY A 429 -4.77 5.19 50.51
C GLY A 429 -4.79 6.67 50.13
N ALA A 430 -4.20 7.53 50.96
CA ALA A 430 -4.11 8.96 50.68
C ALA A 430 -3.30 9.28 49.42
N ALA A 431 -2.27 8.49 49.10
CA ALA A 431 -1.51 8.65 47.86
C ALA A 431 -2.33 8.27 46.62
N ILE A 432 -3.10 7.18 46.71
CA ILE A 432 -4.02 6.75 45.64
C ILE A 432 -5.17 7.75 45.46
N GLU A 433 -5.79 8.22 46.55
CA GLU A 433 -6.85 9.23 46.53
C GLU A 433 -6.36 10.50 45.84
N LYS A 434 -5.20 11.02 46.26
CA LYS A 434 -4.59 12.20 45.63
C LYS A 434 -4.30 12.01 44.14
N PHE A 435 -3.89 10.80 43.74
CA PHE A 435 -3.69 10.48 42.33
C PHE A 435 -5.04 10.47 41.58
N ALA A 436 -6.05 9.82 42.14
CA ALA A 436 -7.39 9.74 41.56
C ALA A 436 -8.01 11.15 41.39
N ASP A 437 -7.86 12.04 42.37
CA ASP A 437 -8.31 13.43 42.29
C ASP A 437 -7.65 14.22 41.15
N GLY A 438 -6.45 13.81 40.72
CA GLY A 438 -5.70 14.42 39.63
C GLY A 438 -5.91 13.77 38.26
N LEU A 439 -6.72 12.71 38.16
CA LEU A 439 -6.99 12.03 36.92
C LEU A 439 -8.01 12.77 36.06
N SER A 440 -7.77 12.77 34.76
CA SER A 440 -8.77 13.17 33.77
C SER A 440 -9.68 11.97 33.45
N GLU A 441 -10.96 12.24 33.21
CA GLU A 441 -11.93 11.27 32.65
C GLU A 441 -11.51 10.71 31.26
N ASN A 442 -10.47 11.27 30.66
CA ASN A 442 -9.92 10.84 29.37
C ASN A 442 -9.03 9.60 29.49
N LEU A 443 -8.58 9.20 30.68
CA LEU A 443 -7.71 8.05 30.87
C LEU A 443 -8.52 6.80 31.23
N VAL A 444 -8.55 5.83 30.32
CA VAL A 444 -9.14 4.52 30.52
C VAL A 444 -8.04 3.48 30.70
N PHE A 445 -8.11 2.69 31.77
CA PHE A 445 -7.17 1.61 32.03
C PHE A 445 -7.85 0.25 31.88
N SER A 446 -7.15 -0.72 31.30
CA SER A 446 -7.56 -2.12 31.41
C SER A 446 -6.35 -3.05 31.43
N GLY A 447 -6.15 -3.71 32.57
CA GLY A 447 -5.02 -4.57 32.88
C GLY A 447 -5.34 -6.07 32.88
N ILE A 448 -4.44 -6.88 33.43
CA ILE A 448 -4.59 -8.35 33.50
C ILE A 448 -5.80 -8.80 34.33
N ASP A 449 -6.24 -7.98 35.30
CA ASP A 449 -7.41 -8.26 36.15
C ASP A 449 -8.73 -8.33 35.35
N ALA A 450 -8.75 -7.84 34.11
CA ALA A 450 -9.88 -7.91 33.20
C ALA A 450 -10.00 -9.27 32.47
N ASN A 451 -9.37 -10.34 32.98
CA ASN A 451 -9.29 -11.67 32.35
C ASN A 451 -8.76 -11.62 30.91
N ARG A 452 -7.73 -10.82 30.67
CA ARG A 452 -7.13 -10.70 29.33
C ARG A 452 -6.47 -12.00 28.92
N GLY A 453 -6.80 -12.48 27.73
CA GLY A 453 -6.11 -13.58 27.07
C GLY A 453 -4.76 -13.15 26.48
N GLU A 454 -4.29 -13.95 25.53
CA GLU A 454 -3.11 -13.61 24.74
C GLU A 454 -3.33 -12.33 23.92
N PHE A 455 -2.23 -11.71 23.48
CA PHE A 455 -2.31 -10.47 22.71
C PHE A 455 -3.03 -10.69 21.37
N ALA A 456 -4.12 -9.94 21.16
CA ALA A 456 -4.84 -9.88 19.89
C ALA A 456 -5.19 -8.44 19.54
N VAL A 457 -4.93 -8.04 18.29
CA VAL A 457 -5.22 -6.67 17.83
C VAL A 457 -6.72 -6.41 17.71
N ALA A 458 -7.53 -7.44 17.46
CA ALA A 458 -8.98 -7.33 17.43
C ALA A 458 -9.56 -6.87 18.78
N ASP A 459 -9.00 -7.37 19.90
CA ASP A 459 -9.41 -6.96 21.24
C ASP A 459 -9.06 -5.49 21.50
N LEU A 460 -7.90 -5.03 21.00
CA LEU A 460 -7.52 -3.62 21.08
C LEU A 460 -8.48 -2.73 20.28
N GLN A 461 -8.90 -3.17 19.09
CA GLN A 461 -9.88 -2.44 18.29
C GLN A 461 -11.23 -2.33 19.02
N GLN A 462 -11.72 -3.42 19.59
CA GLN A 462 -12.98 -3.39 20.37
C GLN A 462 -12.90 -2.40 21.54
N LEU A 463 -11.80 -2.41 22.29
CA LEU A 463 -11.60 -1.46 23.39
C LEU A 463 -11.46 -0.03 22.90
N ALA A 464 -10.79 0.19 21.76
CA ALA A 464 -10.66 1.50 21.15
C ALA A 464 -12.01 2.06 20.70
N ASP A 465 -12.91 1.22 20.19
CA ASP A 465 -14.25 1.58 19.74
C ASP A 465 -15.17 1.96 20.91
N MET A 466 -14.90 1.42 22.11
CA MET A 466 -15.61 1.74 23.35
C MET A 466 -15.15 3.04 24.01
N LEU A 467 -14.06 3.67 23.54
CA LEU A 467 -13.59 4.94 24.11
C LEU A 467 -14.58 6.08 23.82
N PRO A 468 -14.93 6.90 24.84
CA PRO A 468 -15.83 8.01 24.66
C PRO A 468 -15.21 9.13 23.81
N GLY A 469 -16.03 9.78 23.00
CA GLY A 469 -15.67 11.00 22.25
C GLY A 469 -15.04 10.76 20.87
N ASP A 470 -15.23 11.72 19.97
CA ASP A 470 -14.79 11.63 18.56
C ASP A 470 -13.40 12.27 18.30
N GLY A 471 -12.69 12.67 19.35
CA GLY A 471 -11.41 13.38 19.27
C GLY A 471 -10.21 12.50 18.96
N ASP A 472 -9.01 13.09 19.00
CA ASP A 472 -7.75 12.36 18.88
C ASP A 472 -7.58 11.41 20.09
N ARG A 473 -7.08 10.20 19.82
CA ARG A 473 -6.95 9.10 20.77
C ARG A 473 -5.51 8.61 20.83
N LEU A 474 -5.06 8.18 22.00
CA LEU A 474 -3.81 7.48 22.23
C LEU A 474 -4.11 6.10 22.82
N ILE A 475 -3.64 5.05 22.18
CA ILE A 475 -3.64 3.69 22.72
C ILE A 475 -2.20 3.36 23.13
N VAL A 476 -2.01 3.07 24.41
CA VAL A 476 -0.76 2.60 24.97
C VAL A 476 -0.92 1.12 25.30
N VAL A 477 -0.03 0.29 24.76
CA VAL A 477 -0.03 -1.16 24.98
C VAL A 477 1.27 -1.58 25.65
N GLU A 478 1.17 -2.01 26.90
CA GLU A 478 2.26 -2.46 27.76
C GLU A 478 2.00 -3.92 28.17
N SER A 479 2.93 -4.87 28.21
CA SER A 479 3.99 -5.13 27.25
C SER A 479 3.63 -6.41 26.51
N VAL A 480 3.71 -6.41 25.18
CA VAL A 480 3.46 -7.59 24.35
C VAL A 480 4.70 -8.47 24.35
N SER A 481 4.55 -9.78 24.53
CA SER A 481 5.67 -10.71 24.39
C SER A 481 6.09 -10.86 22.93
N GLU A 482 7.38 -11.06 22.66
CA GLU A 482 7.83 -11.29 21.28
C GLU A 482 7.15 -12.48 20.63
N SER A 483 6.95 -13.57 21.39
CA SER A 483 6.31 -14.79 20.93
C SER A 483 4.86 -14.55 20.50
N SER A 484 4.07 -13.84 21.32
CA SER A 484 2.68 -13.51 20.98
C SER A 484 2.58 -12.63 19.75
N LEU A 485 3.58 -11.76 19.51
CA LEU A 485 3.62 -10.97 18.29
C LEU A 485 4.07 -11.81 17.09
N ASN A 486 4.90 -12.84 17.28
CA ASN A 486 5.59 -13.58 16.22
C ASN A 486 4.78 -14.63 15.48
N GLU A 487 3.71 -15.18 16.06
CA GLU A 487 2.90 -16.22 15.41
C GLU A 487 2.35 -15.77 14.05
N ASP A 488 1.88 -14.52 13.95
CA ASP A 488 1.64 -13.80 12.70
C ASP A 488 2.16 -12.36 12.80
N PHE A 489 3.49 -12.22 12.82
CA PHE A 489 4.14 -10.91 12.96
C PHE A 489 3.67 -9.89 11.92
N ALA A 490 3.59 -10.30 10.65
CA ALA A 490 3.23 -9.37 9.58
C ALA A 490 1.75 -8.99 9.61
N GLY A 491 0.85 -9.93 9.92
CA GLY A 491 -0.58 -9.63 10.09
C GLY A 491 -0.84 -8.75 11.30
N ASN A 492 -0.26 -9.08 12.47
CA ASN A 492 -0.40 -8.30 13.70
C ASN A 492 0.12 -6.87 13.54
N MET A 493 1.31 -6.70 12.96
CA MET A 493 1.88 -5.36 12.72
C MET A 493 1.08 -4.54 11.69
N ARG A 494 0.48 -5.18 10.67
CA ARG A 494 -0.45 -4.51 9.75
C ARG A 494 -1.72 -4.10 10.47
N ALA A 495 -2.32 -4.99 11.24
CA ALA A 495 -3.54 -4.69 11.99
C ALA A 495 -3.33 -3.54 13.00
N LEU A 496 -2.19 -3.51 13.70
CA LEU A 496 -1.82 -2.38 14.59
C LEU A 496 -1.66 -1.07 13.82
N ARG A 497 -1.07 -1.13 12.62
CA ARG A 497 -0.92 0.03 11.76
C ARG A 497 -2.26 0.50 11.22
N ASP A 498 -3.17 -0.40 10.87
CA ASP A 498 -4.52 -0.08 10.39
C ASP A 498 -5.36 0.53 11.51
N LEU A 499 -5.24 0.02 12.74
CA LEU A 499 -5.84 0.60 13.95
C LEU A 499 -5.37 2.05 14.16
N ALA A 500 -4.09 2.35 13.92
CA ALA A 500 -3.58 3.72 13.98
C ALA A 500 -4.01 4.58 12.76
N GLY A 501 -4.00 3.97 11.56
CA GLY A 501 -4.19 4.60 10.26
C GLY A 501 -5.59 5.17 9.98
N ASN A 502 -6.59 4.87 10.83
CA ASN A 502 -7.92 5.49 10.78
C ASN A 502 -7.94 7.00 11.14
N GLY A 503 -6.76 7.64 11.24
CA GLY A 503 -6.58 9.10 11.19
C GLY A 503 -6.82 9.85 12.50
N ARG A 504 -7.27 9.17 13.56
CA ARG A 504 -7.49 9.76 14.90
C ARG A 504 -6.85 8.98 16.04
N THR A 505 -6.23 7.83 15.78
CA THR A 505 -5.70 6.94 16.82
C THR A 505 -4.19 6.83 16.71
N THR A 506 -3.47 7.21 17.75
CA THR A 506 -2.03 6.97 17.85
C THR A 506 -1.81 5.72 18.68
N VAL A 507 -0.99 4.79 18.22
CA VAL A 507 -0.71 3.54 18.96
C VAL A 507 0.75 3.53 19.37
N ILE A 508 1.03 3.36 20.67
CA ILE A 508 2.37 3.10 21.19
C ILE A 508 2.36 1.72 21.84
N VAL A 509 3.09 0.77 21.25
CA VAL A 509 3.20 -0.60 21.76
C VAL A 509 4.60 -0.84 22.28
N SER A 510 4.72 -1.39 23.50
CA SER A 510 5.99 -1.95 23.96
C SER A 510 6.06 -3.45 23.74
N VAL A 511 7.17 -3.91 23.18
CA VAL A 511 7.44 -5.32 22.90
C VAL A 511 8.63 -5.78 23.73
N HIS A 512 8.48 -6.89 24.45
CA HIS A 512 9.61 -7.56 25.09
C HIS A 512 10.39 -8.35 24.06
N SER A 513 11.69 -8.12 24.01
CA SER A 513 12.61 -8.79 23.09
C SER A 513 13.96 -8.98 23.77
N ASP A 514 14.65 -10.07 23.47
CA ASP A 514 15.96 -10.39 24.05
C ASP A 514 17.11 -9.63 23.36
N ILE A 515 17.03 -8.30 23.38
CA ILE A 515 18.06 -7.40 22.82
C ILE A 515 19.09 -7.08 23.91
N ARG A 516 20.38 -7.12 23.55
CA ARG A 516 21.49 -6.77 24.44
C ARG A 516 22.10 -5.42 24.07
N CYS A 517 22.71 -4.74 25.04
CA CYS A 517 23.46 -3.53 24.76
C CYS A 517 24.84 -3.90 24.19
N GLY A 518 25.09 -3.50 22.94
CA GLY A 518 26.42 -3.54 22.36
C GLY A 518 27.43 -2.69 23.13
N LYS A 519 28.73 -2.93 22.91
CA LYS A 519 29.81 -2.14 23.54
C LYS A 519 29.78 -0.67 23.12
N ARG A 520 29.14 -0.36 21.99
CA ARG A 520 29.13 0.96 21.36
C ARG A 520 27.71 1.42 21.01
N PRO A 521 26.89 1.79 22.01
CA PRO A 521 25.45 2.06 21.82
C PRO A 521 25.12 3.26 20.92
N HIS A 522 26.11 4.12 20.64
CA HIS A 522 25.98 5.27 19.73
C HIS A 522 26.20 4.91 18.26
N PHE A 523 26.68 3.70 17.96
CA PHE A 523 26.73 3.17 16.60
C PHE A 523 25.49 2.35 16.28
N ILE A 524 25.18 2.23 15.00
CA ILE A 524 24.21 1.27 14.48
C ILE A 524 24.95 -0.06 14.28
N GLU A 525 24.46 -1.10 14.92
CA GLU A 525 25.00 -2.47 14.88
C GLU A 525 24.09 -3.41 14.07
N GLU A 526 24.54 -4.63 13.80
CA GLU A 526 23.83 -5.61 12.96
C GLU A 526 22.46 -6.02 13.54
N GLU A 527 22.36 -6.12 14.87
CA GLU A 527 21.09 -6.36 15.57
C GLU A 527 20.08 -5.23 15.30
N ASP A 528 20.54 -3.97 15.24
CA ASP A 528 19.67 -2.83 14.91
C ASP A 528 19.17 -2.89 13.47
N LEU A 529 20.01 -3.31 12.53
CA LEU A 529 19.62 -3.50 11.14
C LEU A 529 18.58 -4.61 11.00
N SER A 530 18.69 -5.67 11.80
CA SER A 530 17.71 -6.76 11.86
C SER A 530 16.36 -6.27 12.40
N LEU A 531 16.38 -5.46 13.46
CA LEU A 531 15.16 -4.82 13.98
C LEU A 531 14.52 -3.87 12.97
N LEU A 532 15.33 -3.07 12.26
CA LEU A 532 14.85 -2.18 11.20
C LEU A 532 14.20 -2.98 10.06
N ALA A 533 14.87 -4.02 9.54
CA ALA A 533 14.32 -4.87 8.49
C ALA A 533 12.96 -5.48 8.87
N ARG A 534 12.79 -5.81 10.16
CA ARG A 534 11.57 -6.41 10.69
C ARG A 534 10.45 -5.39 10.93
N TYR A 535 10.72 -4.28 11.62
CA TYR A 535 9.69 -3.35 12.10
C TYR A 535 9.47 -2.11 11.23
N GLN A 536 10.49 -1.61 10.52
CA GLN A 536 10.49 -0.28 9.90
C GLN A 536 9.36 -0.09 8.89
N ARG A 537 8.95 -1.13 8.15
CA ARG A 537 7.87 -1.01 7.15
C ARG A 537 6.48 -0.82 7.76
N PHE A 538 6.32 -1.08 9.06
CA PHE A 538 5.03 -1.09 9.74
C PHE A 538 4.83 0.09 10.70
N CYS A 539 5.91 0.64 11.26
CA CYS A 539 5.85 1.68 12.28
C CYS A 539 6.38 3.04 11.78
N ASP A 540 5.94 4.11 12.42
CA ASP A 540 6.38 5.48 12.20
C ASP A 540 7.59 5.85 13.07
N SER A 541 7.76 5.15 14.18
CA SER A 541 9.02 5.16 14.93
C SER A 541 9.31 3.82 15.59
N LEU A 542 10.59 3.46 15.62
CA LEU A 542 11.12 2.30 16.34
C LEU A 542 12.15 2.77 17.35
N LEU A 543 11.86 2.53 18.62
CA LEU A 543 12.73 2.83 19.74
C LEU A 543 13.18 1.53 20.40
N VAL A 544 14.45 1.48 20.81
CA VAL A 544 15.01 0.40 21.60
C VAL A 544 15.37 0.96 22.96
N MET A 545 14.72 0.45 24.00
CA MET A 545 15.00 0.80 25.38
C MET A 545 15.76 -0.34 26.03
N LEU A 546 17.03 -0.09 26.29
CA LEU A 546 17.90 -1.06 26.95
C LEU A 546 17.90 -0.74 28.44
N SER A 547 17.53 -1.73 29.28
CA SER A 547 17.88 -1.65 30.70
C SER A 547 19.36 -1.84 30.74
N GLU A 548 20.05 -0.89 31.35
CA GLU A 548 21.13 -1.21 32.27
C GLU A 548 21.48 0.08 33.00
N LYS A 549 21.97 -0.06 34.23
CA LYS A 549 22.47 1.07 35.00
C LYS A 549 23.65 1.70 34.27
N VAL A 550 23.37 2.64 33.38
CA VAL A 550 24.39 3.23 32.53
C VAL A 550 25.33 4.02 33.43
N ASN A 551 26.58 3.59 33.48
CA ASN A 551 27.59 4.35 34.19
C ASN A 551 27.88 5.62 33.36
N LEU A 552 27.58 6.79 33.93
CA LEU A 552 27.69 8.08 33.24
C LEU A 552 29.11 8.38 32.75
N ARG A 553 30.14 7.99 33.53
CA ARG A 553 31.56 8.13 33.12
C ARG A 553 31.87 7.24 31.94
N ARG A 554 31.40 5.99 31.96
CA ARG A 554 31.55 5.05 30.84
C ARG A 554 30.81 5.57 29.60
N PHE A 555 29.60 6.10 29.75
CA PHE A 555 28.83 6.69 28.65
C PHE A 555 29.58 7.85 27.99
N VAL A 556 30.09 8.80 28.78
CA VAL A 556 30.90 9.91 28.26
C VAL A 556 32.17 9.39 27.59
N GLY A 557 32.86 8.43 28.21
CA GLY A 557 34.03 7.77 27.64
C GLY A 557 33.74 7.09 26.29
N LEU A 558 32.58 6.44 26.16
CA LEU A 558 32.15 5.82 24.91
C LEU A 558 31.88 6.85 23.81
N LEU A 559 31.31 8.01 24.14
CA LEU A 559 31.00 9.05 23.16
C LEU A 559 32.23 9.87 22.72
N LYS A 560 33.14 10.19 23.65
CA LYS A 560 34.29 11.06 23.37
C LYS A 560 35.60 10.31 23.13
N GLY A 561 35.62 8.99 23.30
CA GLY A 561 36.85 8.18 23.32
C GLY A 561 37.69 8.33 24.59
N GLN A 562 37.34 9.27 25.47
CA GLN A 562 37.99 9.51 26.77
C GLN A 562 36.97 10.02 27.79
N ILE A 563 37.22 9.77 29.07
CA ILE A 563 36.36 10.28 30.14
C ILE A 563 36.60 11.78 30.30
N ASP A 564 35.54 12.57 30.13
CA ASP A 564 35.53 14.01 30.37
C ASP A 564 34.81 14.29 31.70
N ALA A 565 35.58 14.54 32.76
CA ALA A 565 35.06 14.75 34.10
C ALA A 565 34.17 16.00 34.21
N GLN A 566 34.44 17.05 33.42
CA GLN A 566 33.65 18.27 33.43
C GLN A 566 32.26 18.02 32.84
N LEU A 567 32.19 17.27 31.73
CA LEU A 567 30.91 16.87 31.14
C LEU A 567 30.12 15.94 32.06
N VAL A 568 30.77 14.97 32.70
CA VAL A 568 30.12 14.10 33.68
C VAL A 568 29.54 14.93 34.83
N GLY A 569 30.31 15.86 35.40
CA GLY A 569 29.83 16.74 36.48
C GLY A 569 28.65 17.62 36.05
N SER A 570 28.68 18.15 34.83
CA SER A 570 27.56 18.93 34.25
C SER A 570 26.29 18.09 34.11
N LEU A 571 26.40 16.85 33.63
CA LEU A 571 25.26 15.94 33.51
C LEU A 571 24.71 15.51 34.88
N GLU A 572 25.57 15.30 35.88
CA GLU A 572 25.14 15.00 37.26
C GLU A 572 24.42 16.18 37.91
N GLN A 573 24.93 17.40 37.73
CA GLN A 573 24.27 18.62 38.20
C GLN A 573 22.91 18.81 37.54
N ARG A 574 22.82 18.61 36.22
CA ARG A 574 21.54 18.66 35.49
C ARG A 574 20.56 17.60 35.99
N ALA A 575 21.03 16.37 36.24
CA ALA A 575 20.22 15.30 36.80
C ALA A 575 19.66 15.66 38.18
N LEU A 576 20.50 16.22 39.06
CA LEU A 576 20.09 16.69 40.38
C LEU A 576 19.05 17.82 40.28
N GLN A 577 19.25 18.77 39.38
CA GLN A 577 18.33 19.88 39.16
C GLN A 577 16.95 19.41 38.67
N LEU A 578 16.92 18.53 37.66
CA LEU A 578 15.68 17.98 37.11
C LEU A 578 14.92 17.12 38.12
N ALA A 579 15.62 16.42 39.00
CA ALA A 579 15.04 15.67 40.11
C ALA A 579 14.66 16.54 41.33
N GLY A 580 14.64 17.87 41.19
CA GLY A 580 14.25 18.79 42.26
C GLY A 580 15.19 18.76 43.47
N GLY A 581 16.48 18.49 43.26
CA GLY A 581 17.49 18.40 44.32
C GLY A 581 17.48 17.08 45.09
N LYS A 582 16.66 16.10 44.70
CA LYS A 582 16.56 14.80 45.39
C LYS A 582 17.06 13.66 44.51
N ARG A 583 18.19 13.05 44.91
CA ARG A 583 18.70 11.81 44.32
C ARG A 583 18.42 10.64 45.25
N LEU A 584 17.87 9.56 44.71
CA LEU A 584 17.71 8.31 45.44
C LEU A 584 18.89 7.37 45.17
N LYS A 585 19.14 6.44 46.09
CA LYS A 585 20.15 5.38 45.88
C LYS A 585 19.80 4.44 44.72
N THR A 586 18.51 4.35 44.40
CA THR A 586 17.94 3.54 43.33
C THR A 586 17.99 4.24 41.97
N ASP A 587 18.28 5.55 41.93
CA ASP A 587 18.38 6.31 40.69
C ASP A 587 19.40 5.67 39.75
N THR A 588 19.02 5.60 38.48
CA THR A 588 19.83 5.02 37.42
C THR A 588 19.80 5.90 36.18
N TYR A 589 20.70 5.63 35.24
CA TYR A 589 20.63 6.21 33.91
C TYR A 589 20.18 5.15 32.92
N SER A 590 19.30 5.51 31.99
CA SER A 590 18.75 4.64 30.95
C SER A 590 19.02 5.22 29.57
N LEU A 591 19.26 4.34 28.59
CA LEU A 591 19.47 4.70 27.20
C LEU A 591 18.27 4.29 26.36
N LEU A 592 17.76 5.26 25.60
CA LEU A 592 16.71 5.07 24.61
C LEU A 592 17.30 5.36 23.23
N ARG A 593 17.30 4.36 22.36
CA ARG A 593 17.84 4.44 21.00
C ARG A 593 16.69 4.58 20.01
N LEU A 594 16.60 5.71 19.34
CA LEU A 594 15.68 5.90 18.23
C LEU A 594 16.34 5.35 16.95
N LEU A 595 15.94 4.15 16.53
CA LEU A 595 16.49 3.50 15.33
C LEU A 595 15.78 3.96 14.05
N HIS A 596 14.48 4.24 14.15
CA HIS A 596 13.66 4.71 13.05
C HIS A 596 12.73 5.84 13.49
N SER A 597 12.64 6.85 12.65
CA SER A 597 11.55 7.83 12.62
C SER A 597 11.30 8.22 11.16
N ARG A 598 10.07 8.63 10.83
CA ARG A 598 9.72 9.10 9.47
C ARG A 598 10.55 10.30 9.00
N ASN A 599 11.06 11.11 9.92
CA ASN A 599 11.92 12.25 9.60
C ASN A 599 13.37 11.86 9.27
N GLY A 600 13.72 10.57 9.42
CA GLY A 600 15.05 10.03 9.10
C GLY A 600 16.11 10.21 10.20
N ARG A 601 15.76 10.77 11.36
CA ARG A 601 16.69 10.90 12.51
C ARG A 601 16.87 9.59 13.25
N ARG A 602 18.11 9.41 13.72
CA ARG A 602 18.53 8.33 14.60
C ARG A 602 19.33 8.94 15.74
N ASP A 603 18.80 8.84 16.94
CA ASP A 603 19.35 9.51 18.12
C ASP A 603 19.44 8.53 19.28
N LEU A 604 20.47 8.71 20.10
CA LEU A 604 20.65 8.09 21.38
C LEU A 604 20.29 9.11 22.46
N LEU A 605 19.27 8.83 23.25
CA LEU A 605 18.78 9.67 24.34
C LEU A 605 19.17 9.06 25.69
N LEU A 606 19.73 9.89 26.56
CA LEU A 606 20.11 9.56 27.93
C LEU A 606 19.09 10.13 28.90
N TYR A 607 18.51 9.27 29.71
CA TYR A 607 17.58 9.65 30.78
C TYR A 607 18.17 9.34 32.15
N LEU A 608 17.90 10.22 33.13
CA LEU A 608 17.82 9.82 34.53
C LEU A 608 16.49 9.07 34.71
N TYR A 609 16.55 7.86 35.22
CA TYR A 609 15.40 7.07 35.64
C TYR A 609 15.43 6.96 37.17
N GLN A 610 14.34 7.36 37.83
CA GLN A 610 14.14 7.17 39.27
C GLN A 610 13.12 6.04 39.47
N PRO A 611 13.55 4.78 39.67
CA PRO A 611 12.63 3.64 39.71
C PRO A 611 11.56 3.76 40.79
N ASP A 612 11.93 4.24 41.98
CA ASP A 612 11.01 4.37 43.11
C ASP A 612 9.97 5.48 42.90
N PHE A 613 10.23 6.42 41.99
CA PHE A 613 9.25 7.41 41.54
C PHE A 613 8.71 7.11 40.15
N VAL A 614 9.15 6.05 39.47
CA VAL A 614 8.71 5.71 38.11
C VAL A 614 8.97 6.84 37.09
N ARG A 615 9.90 7.77 37.38
CA ARG A 615 10.11 9.01 36.60
C ARG A 615 11.30 8.94 35.67
N PHE A 616 11.13 9.46 34.45
CA PHE A 616 12.20 9.74 33.51
C PHE A 616 12.42 11.24 33.33
N PHE A 617 13.70 11.63 33.32
CA PHE A 617 14.16 12.98 32.99
C PHE A 617 15.25 12.94 31.94
N GLU A 618 15.04 13.63 30.82
CA GLU A 618 16.03 13.66 29.75
C GLU A 618 17.24 14.53 30.13
N LEU A 619 18.43 13.94 30.05
CA LEU A 619 19.69 14.62 30.35
C LEU A 619 20.41 15.09 29.10
N ALA A 620 20.44 14.24 28.07
CA ALA A 620 21.18 14.51 26.84
C ALA A 620 20.66 13.66 25.68
N SER A 621 20.94 14.12 24.46
CA SER A 621 20.69 13.39 23.22
C SER A 621 21.88 13.56 22.29
N THR A 622 22.25 12.52 21.54
CA THR A 622 23.28 12.58 20.51
C THR A 622 22.85 11.79 19.28
N VAL A 623 23.30 12.21 18.10
CA VAL A 623 23.03 11.50 16.83
C VAL A 623 23.79 10.18 16.82
N MET A 624 23.14 9.11 16.35
CA MET A 624 23.77 7.82 16.15
C MET A 624 24.55 7.78 14.82
N SER A 625 25.76 7.23 14.84
CA SER A 625 26.60 7.11 13.66
C SER A 625 26.48 5.73 13.02
N ARG A 626 26.69 5.63 11.71
CA ARG A 626 26.91 4.32 11.07
C ARG A 626 28.30 3.82 11.45
N SER A 627 28.39 2.52 11.78
CA SER A 627 29.65 1.88 12.17
C SER A 627 30.64 1.77 11.01
#